data_AF-A0A963EZH5-F1
#
_entry.id   AF-A0A963EZH5-F1
#
_cell.length_a   1.000
_cell.length_b   1.000
_cell.length_c   1.000
_cell.angle_alpha   90.00
_cell.angle_beta   90.00
_cell.angle_gamma   90.00
#
_symmetry.space_group_name_H-M   'P 1'
#
loop_
_entity.id
_entity.type
_entity.pdbx_description
1 polymer ?
#
loop_
_entity_poly.entity_id
_entity_poly.type
_entity_poly.pdbx_seq_one_letter_code
_entity_poly.pdbx_strand_id
1 'polypeptide(L)'
;MSLSNKQLGVLKGMIIGFLLALSILLFGAYLNPFGFSGGMPLLERLSTAILWCLVPILFLVVSVGRLAKHRFFTPEDIDGGGLSNGTEQARLLQALIQNTLEQTVLATFAYVFWSVTMPAKWLSVVPIASMAFGVGRVLFFAGYKQGAPSRAIGFTLCFYTTALMIFFTAGYSAWQMLC
;
A
#
# COMPACT_ATOMS: atom_id res chain seq x y z
N MET A 1 11.20 30.55 -0.33
CA MET A 1 10.08 30.28 0.60
C MET A 1 10.53 29.28 1.65
N SER A 2 10.34 29.54 2.94
CA SER A 2 10.62 28.58 4.02
C SER A 2 9.46 27.60 4.17
N LEU A 3 9.75 26.34 4.51
CA LEU A 3 8.72 25.33 4.77
C LEU A 3 8.01 25.62 6.09
N SER A 4 6.70 25.43 6.12
CA SER A 4 5.92 25.44 7.37
C SER A 4 6.24 24.21 8.25
N ASN A 5 5.95 24.30 9.55
CA ASN A 5 6.12 23.17 10.48
C ASN A 5 5.35 21.92 10.05
N LYS A 6 4.16 22.09 9.45
CA LYS A 6 3.37 20.97 8.91
C LYS A 6 4.07 20.32 7.72
N GLN A 7 4.59 21.11 6.79
CA GLN A 7 5.35 20.59 5.64
C GLN A 7 6.63 19.88 6.08
N LEU A 8 7.33 20.42 7.09
CA LEU A 8 8.53 19.79 7.64
C LEU A 8 8.20 18.43 8.28
N GLY A 9 7.10 18.33 9.00
CA GLY A 9 6.62 17.06 9.56
C GLY A 9 6.29 16.02 8.49
N VAL A 10 5.62 16.43 7.41
CA VAL A 10 5.34 15.56 6.26
C VAL A 10 6.65 15.13 5.57
N LEU A 11 7.58 16.04 5.35
CA LEU A 11 8.89 15.75 4.74
C LEU A 11 9.66 14.69 5.55
N LYS A 12 9.65 14.79 6.89
CA LYS A 12 10.24 13.75 7.75
C LYS A 12 9.58 12.39 7.52
N GLY A 13 8.24 12.35 7.47
CA GLY A 13 7.50 11.12 7.19
C GLY A 13 7.79 10.54 5.80
N MET A 14 8.04 11.39 4.80
CA MET A 14 8.47 10.98 3.46
C MET A 14 9.87 10.34 3.49
N ILE A 15 10.85 11.01 4.08
CA ILE A 15 12.22 10.48 4.16
C ILE A 15 12.25 9.14 4.90
N ILE A 16 11.61 9.06 6.07
CA ILE A 16 11.54 7.82 6.86
C ILE A 16 10.86 6.71 6.06
N GLY A 17 9.71 7.00 5.45
CA GLY A 17 8.98 6.02 4.64
C GLY A 17 9.79 5.52 3.45
N PHE A 18 10.55 6.39 2.80
CA PHE A 18 11.39 6.01 1.66
C PHE A 18 12.51 5.06 2.09
N LEU A 19 13.20 5.38 3.20
CA LEU A 19 14.25 4.54 3.74
C LEU A 19 13.72 3.17 4.20
N LEU A 20 12.55 3.14 4.83
CA LEU A 20 11.90 1.89 5.23
C LEU A 20 11.50 1.05 4.01
N ALA A 21 10.89 1.67 3.00
CA ALA A 21 10.51 1.00 1.77
C ALA A 21 11.73 0.39 1.05
N LEU A 22 12.80 1.17 0.90
CA LEU A 22 14.04 0.68 0.30
C LEU A 22 14.63 -0.48 1.10
N SER A 23 14.62 -0.38 2.43
CA SER A 23 15.11 -1.44 3.33
C SER A 23 14.28 -2.72 3.20
N ILE A 24 12.95 -2.61 3.08
CA ILE A 24 12.06 -3.76 2.83
C ILE A 24 12.42 -4.47 1.53
N LEU A 25 12.61 -3.71 0.44
CA LEU A 25 12.97 -4.28 -0.85
C LEU A 25 14.33 -4.98 -0.81
N LEU A 26 15.35 -4.31 -0.24
CA LEU A 26 16.69 -4.89 -0.12
C LEU A 26 16.68 -6.14 0.76
N PHE A 27 16.00 -6.09 1.91
CA PHE A 27 15.88 -7.21 2.83
C PHE A 27 15.17 -8.40 2.16
N GLY A 28 14.04 -8.18 1.51
CA GLY A 28 13.32 -9.23 0.80
C GLY A 28 14.11 -9.80 -0.39
N ALA A 29 14.80 -8.97 -1.16
CA ALA A 29 15.55 -9.42 -2.34
C ALA A 29 16.84 -10.15 -1.99
N TYR A 30 17.61 -9.67 -1.01
CA TYR A 30 18.95 -10.21 -0.72
C TYR A 30 18.96 -11.26 0.38
N LEU A 31 18.13 -11.13 1.41
CA LEU A 31 18.09 -12.11 2.50
C LEU A 31 17.07 -13.23 2.25
N ASN A 32 16.07 -13.00 1.39
CA ASN A 32 15.08 -14.00 1.00
C ASN A 32 14.53 -14.81 2.20
N PRO A 33 13.94 -14.16 3.22
CA PRO A 33 13.56 -14.81 4.48
C PRO A 33 12.53 -15.94 4.33
N PHE A 34 11.77 -15.96 3.23
CA PHE A 34 10.82 -17.04 2.92
C PHE A 34 11.46 -18.18 2.12
N GLY A 35 12.76 -18.12 1.82
CA GLY A 35 13.52 -19.22 1.23
C GLY A 35 13.11 -19.59 -0.20
N PHE A 36 12.52 -18.67 -0.96
CA PHE A 36 12.07 -18.96 -2.32
C PHE A 36 13.23 -19.38 -3.22
N SER A 37 13.08 -20.51 -3.91
CA SER A 37 14.13 -21.06 -4.76
C SER A 37 14.27 -20.25 -6.06
N GLY A 38 15.49 -20.19 -6.60
CA GLY A 38 15.75 -19.50 -7.87
C GLY A 38 15.05 -20.13 -9.07
N GLY A 39 14.72 -21.43 -8.99
CA GLY A 39 14.02 -22.21 -10.02
C GLY A 39 12.51 -22.29 -9.83
N MET A 40 11.92 -21.49 -8.94
CA MET A 40 10.49 -21.55 -8.67
C MET A 40 9.67 -21.27 -9.96
N PRO A 41 8.72 -22.17 -10.33
CA PRO A 41 7.89 -21.98 -11.51
C PRO A 41 7.05 -20.71 -11.47
N LEU A 42 6.73 -20.15 -12.65
CA LEU A 42 5.93 -18.93 -12.75
C LEU A 42 4.56 -19.05 -12.07
N LEU A 43 3.91 -20.20 -12.18
CA LEU A 43 2.60 -20.43 -11.57
C LEU A 43 2.67 -20.27 -10.04
N GLU A 44 3.65 -20.87 -9.38
CA GLU A 44 3.83 -20.77 -7.91
C GLU A 44 4.15 -19.34 -7.47
N ARG A 45 4.94 -18.62 -8.27
CA ARG A 45 5.26 -17.20 -8.04
C ARG A 45 4.01 -16.33 -8.10
N LEU A 46 3.16 -16.55 -9.10
CA LEU A 46 1.87 -15.87 -9.26
C LEU A 46 0.88 -16.25 -8.15
N SER A 47 0.79 -17.53 -7.78
CA SER A 47 -0.01 -18.00 -6.65
C SER A 47 0.39 -17.29 -5.37
N THR A 48 1.70 -17.14 -5.13
CA THR A 48 2.22 -16.38 -3.99
C THR A 48 1.77 -14.91 -4.04
N ALA A 49 1.91 -14.24 -5.19
CA ALA A 49 1.46 -12.85 -5.34
C ALA A 49 -0.03 -12.68 -5.05
N ILE A 50 -0.87 -13.55 -5.61
CA ILE A 50 -2.33 -13.53 -5.42
C ILE A 50 -2.69 -13.75 -3.95
N LEU A 51 -2.06 -14.71 -3.27
CA LEU A 51 -2.29 -14.97 -1.84
C LEU A 51 -1.94 -13.74 -1.00
N TRP A 52 -0.83 -13.06 -1.31
CA TRP A 52 -0.41 -11.87 -0.56
C TRP A 52 -1.18 -10.60 -0.94
N CYS A 53 -1.99 -10.60 -2.00
CA CYS A 53 -3.02 -9.58 -2.21
C CYS A 53 -4.14 -9.62 -1.16
N LEU A 54 -4.28 -10.70 -0.38
CA LEU A 54 -5.32 -10.80 0.66
C LEU A 54 -5.19 -9.69 1.71
N VAL A 55 -3.97 -9.30 2.12
CA VAL A 55 -3.80 -8.25 3.12
C VAL A 55 -4.39 -6.90 2.67
N PRO A 56 -3.98 -6.31 1.52
CA PRO A 56 -4.57 -5.06 1.08
C PRO A 56 -6.08 -5.16 0.81
N ILE A 57 -6.56 -6.29 0.26
CA ILE A 57 -7.98 -6.54 0.02
C ILE A 57 -8.76 -6.57 1.34
N LEU A 58 -8.26 -7.22 2.39
CA LEU A 58 -8.92 -7.25 3.71
C LEU A 58 -9.06 -5.84 4.30
N PHE A 59 -8.03 -4.99 4.17
CA PHE A 59 -8.13 -3.59 4.59
C PHE A 59 -9.17 -2.79 3.79
N LEU A 60 -9.29 -3.06 2.49
CA LEU A 60 -10.33 -2.46 1.65
C LEU A 60 -11.73 -2.93 2.08
N VAL A 61 -11.93 -4.23 2.30
CA VAL A 61 -13.19 -4.80 2.79
C VAL A 61 -13.58 -4.18 4.14
N VAL A 62 -12.65 -4.08 5.08
CA VAL A 62 -12.89 -3.43 6.38
C VAL A 62 -13.27 -1.96 6.18
N SER A 63 -12.59 -1.24 5.29
CA SER A 63 -12.89 0.17 5.02
C SER A 63 -14.29 0.36 4.44
N VAL A 64 -14.67 -0.45 3.46
CA VAL A 64 -16.03 -0.46 2.87
C VAL A 64 -17.07 -0.80 3.93
N GLY A 65 -16.86 -1.86 4.71
CA GLY A 65 -17.77 -2.29 5.77
C GLY A 65 -18.00 -1.22 6.84
N ARG A 66 -16.95 -0.44 7.18
CA ARG A 66 -17.06 0.68 8.13
C ARG A 66 -17.97 1.80 7.62
N LEU A 67 -17.87 2.18 6.34
CA LEU A 67 -18.77 3.18 5.76
C LEU A 67 -20.19 2.63 5.60
N ALA A 68 -20.34 1.38 5.15
CA ALA A 68 -21.64 0.75 5.01
C ALA A 68 -22.38 0.71 6.36
N LYS A 69 -21.69 0.29 7.43
CA LYS A 69 -22.22 0.33 8.79
C LYS A 69 -22.62 1.74 9.20
N HIS A 70 -21.79 2.74 8.94
CA HIS A 70 -22.09 4.14 9.28
C HIS A 70 -23.37 4.63 8.58
N ARG A 71 -23.48 4.42 7.27
CA ARG A 71 -24.67 4.81 6.48
C ARG A 71 -25.95 4.10 6.95
N PHE A 72 -25.85 2.83 7.31
CA PHE A 72 -27.01 2.07 7.78
C PHE A 72 -27.59 2.63 9.09
N PHE A 73 -26.74 3.08 10.01
CA PHE A 73 -27.16 3.61 11.31
C PHE A 73 -27.30 5.14 11.36
N THR A 74 -27.10 5.84 10.24
CA THR A 74 -27.18 7.31 10.16
C THR A 74 -28.20 7.67 9.08
N PRO A 75 -29.46 8.00 9.45
CA PRO A 75 -30.54 8.25 8.49
C PRO A 75 -30.18 9.30 7.43
N GLU A 76 -29.39 10.31 7.77
CA GLU A 76 -28.96 11.38 6.87
C GLU A 76 -27.98 10.90 5.78
N ASP A 77 -27.32 9.76 6.00
CA ASP A 77 -26.32 9.18 5.11
C ASP A 77 -26.81 7.91 4.39
N ILE A 78 -28.05 7.47 4.64
CA ILE A 78 -28.59 6.19 4.13
C ILE A 78 -28.69 6.17 2.60
N ASP A 79 -29.05 7.31 2.00
CA ASP A 79 -29.16 7.51 0.55
C ASP A 79 -27.80 7.54 -0.15
N GLY A 80 -26.70 7.59 0.63
CA GLY A 80 -25.34 7.60 0.12
C GLY A 80 -24.90 8.93 -0.48
N GLY A 81 -23.63 8.95 -0.94
CA GLY A 81 -22.94 10.19 -1.34
C GLY A 81 -23.34 10.79 -2.69
N GLY A 82 -24.35 10.24 -3.37
CA GLY A 82 -24.86 10.78 -4.64
C GLY A 82 -26.01 11.77 -4.48
N LEU A 83 -26.68 11.76 -3.32
CA LEU A 83 -27.92 12.49 -3.07
C LEU A 83 -27.80 13.51 -1.93
N SER A 84 -26.74 13.42 -1.10
CA SER A 84 -26.39 14.39 -0.07
C SER A 84 -24.88 14.57 0.04
N ASN A 85 -24.44 15.68 0.65
CA ASN A 85 -23.02 15.93 0.95
C ASN A 85 -22.45 14.97 2.01
N GLY A 86 -23.31 14.18 2.67
CA GLY A 86 -22.99 13.30 3.77
C GLY A 86 -22.50 14.01 5.05
N THR A 87 -22.61 13.33 6.18
CA THR A 87 -22.03 13.80 7.44
C THR A 87 -20.50 13.92 7.33
N GLU A 88 -19.87 14.68 8.23
CA GLU A 88 -18.40 14.77 8.30
C GLU A 88 -17.75 13.38 8.45
N GLN A 89 -18.35 12.51 9.24
CA GLN A 89 -17.88 11.15 9.43
C GLN A 89 -17.99 10.31 8.16
N ALA A 90 -19.11 10.41 7.41
CA ALA A 90 -19.25 9.74 6.13
C ALA A 90 -18.21 10.21 5.11
N ARG A 91 -17.96 11.53 5.04
CA ARG A 91 -16.91 12.11 4.16
C ARG A 91 -15.52 11.63 4.54
N LEU A 92 -15.20 11.55 5.83
CA LEU A 92 -13.93 11.02 6.32
C LEU A 92 -13.77 9.54 5.96
N LEU A 93 -14.78 8.71 6.19
CA LEU A 93 -14.75 7.29 5.85
C LEU A 93 -14.65 7.07 4.33
N GLN A 94 -15.33 7.89 3.52
CA GLN A 94 -15.21 7.86 2.06
C GLN A 94 -13.79 8.19 1.60
N ALA A 95 -13.15 9.21 2.18
CA ALA A 95 -11.75 9.55 1.88
C ALA A 95 -10.77 8.43 2.25
N LEU A 96 -11.02 7.73 3.37
CA LEU A 96 -10.24 6.56 3.77
C LEU A 96 -10.41 5.39 2.80
N ILE A 97 -11.63 5.13 2.33
CA ILE A 97 -11.90 4.10 1.33
C ILE A 97 -11.21 4.43 0.01
N GLN A 98 -11.36 5.66 -0.49
CA GLN A 98 -10.75 6.07 -1.75
C GLN A 98 -9.23 5.88 -1.72
N ASN A 99 -8.58 6.34 -0.66
CA ASN A 99 -7.14 6.14 -0.50
C ASN A 99 -6.78 4.65 -0.39
N THR A 100 -7.56 3.86 0.34
CA THR A 100 -7.28 2.42 0.49
C THR A 100 -7.47 1.67 -0.82
N LEU A 101 -8.45 2.06 -1.65
CA LEU A 101 -8.68 1.51 -2.98
C LEU A 101 -7.50 1.79 -3.90
N GLU A 102 -7.09 3.06 -4.01
CA GLU A 102 -5.93 3.47 -4.83
C GLU A 102 -4.66 2.69 -4.44
N GLN A 103 -4.37 2.60 -3.15
CA GLN A 103 -3.21 1.87 -2.65
C GLN A 103 -3.32 0.36 -2.89
N THR A 104 -4.52 -0.23 -2.74
CA THR A 104 -4.76 -1.66 -2.97
C THR A 104 -4.57 -2.03 -4.45
N VAL A 105 -5.08 -1.20 -5.36
CA VAL A 105 -4.93 -1.40 -6.80
C VAL A 105 -3.44 -1.37 -7.19
N LEU A 106 -2.72 -0.33 -6.76
CA LEU A 106 -1.29 -0.20 -7.05
C LEU A 106 -0.49 -1.37 -6.46
N ALA A 107 -0.77 -1.76 -5.21
CA ALA A 107 -0.08 -2.88 -4.56
C ALA A 107 -0.32 -4.21 -5.28
N THR A 108 -1.57 -4.46 -5.71
CA THR A 108 -1.93 -5.67 -6.47
C THR A 108 -1.13 -5.77 -7.76
N PHE A 109 -1.07 -4.70 -8.54
CA PHE A 109 -0.27 -4.67 -9.77
C PHE A 109 1.23 -4.81 -9.48
N ALA A 110 1.74 -4.14 -8.45
CA ALA A 110 3.14 -4.26 -8.05
C ALA A 110 3.52 -5.70 -7.69
N TYR A 111 2.67 -6.42 -6.96
CA TYR A 111 2.94 -7.81 -6.57
C TYR A 111 2.96 -8.74 -7.77
N VAL A 112 2.00 -8.58 -8.68
CA VAL A 112 1.95 -9.35 -9.93
C VAL A 112 3.17 -9.04 -10.79
N PHE A 113 3.44 -7.77 -11.09
CA PHE A 113 4.59 -7.37 -11.91
C PHE A 113 5.91 -7.86 -11.33
N TRP A 114 6.13 -7.71 -10.03
CA TRP A 114 7.32 -8.22 -9.36
C TRP A 114 7.44 -9.74 -9.51
N SER A 115 6.34 -10.46 -9.26
CA SER A 115 6.32 -11.94 -9.33
C SER A 115 6.51 -12.50 -10.74
N VAL A 116 6.25 -11.72 -11.79
CA VAL A 116 6.46 -12.12 -13.19
C VAL A 116 7.87 -11.77 -13.66
N THR A 117 8.36 -10.58 -13.33
CA THR A 117 9.56 -9.99 -13.95
C THR A 117 10.85 -10.25 -13.18
N MET A 118 10.82 -10.13 -11.84
CA MET A 118 12.03 -10.20 -11.02
C MET A 118 12.56 -11.62 -10.88
N PRO A 119 13.84 -11.83 -10.53
CA PRO A 119 14.34 -13.17 -10.18
C PRO A 119 13.50 -13.83 -9.07
N ALA A 120 13.22 -15.13 -9.18
CA ALA A 120 12.40 -15.86 -8.21
C ALA A 120 12.94 -15.79 -6.76
N LYS A 121 14.26 -15.75 -6.60
CA LYS A 121 14.94 -15.53 -5.31
C LYS A 121 14.56 -14.20 -4.62
N TRP A 122 14.01 -13.23 -5.36
CA TRP A 122 13.57 -11.93 -4.83
C TRP A 122 12.08 -11.90 -4.51
N LEU A 123 11.37 -13.03 -4.63
CA LEU A 123 9.93 -13.10 -4.41
C LEU A 123 9.54 -12.77 -2.96
N SER A 124 10.46 -12.94 -2.00
CA SER A 124 10.28 -12.54 -0.59
C SER A 124 9.93 -11.05 -0.40
N VAL A 125 10.19 -10.19 -1.39
CA VAL A 125 9.73 -8.78 -1.33
C VAL A 125 8.20 -8.70 -1.27
N VAL A 126 7.48 -9.57 -1.99
CA VAL A 126 6.01 -9.54 -2.06
C VAL A 126 5.33 -9.75 -0.70
N PRO A 127 5.59 -10.85 0.06
CA PRO A 127 4.99 -11.04 1.38
C PRO A 127 5.34 -9.93 2.35
N ILE A 128 6.59 -9.44 2.34
CA ILE A 128 7.05 -8.39 3.26
C ILE A 128 6.39 -7.05 2.93
N ALA A 129 6.29 -6.71 1.64
CA ALA A 129 5.57 -5.52 1.17
C ALA A 129 4.08 -5.58 1.54
N SER A 130 3.47 -6.76 1.49
CA SER A 130 2.08 -6.98 1.89
C SER A 130 1.87 -6.82 3.41
N MET A 131 2.77 -7.37 4.23
CA MET A 131 2.74 -7.11 5.68
C MET A 131 2.97 -5.62 6.00
N ALA A 132 3.93 -4.99 5.33
CA ALA A 132 4.20 -3.55 5.47
C ALA A 132 3.01 -2.70 5.03
N PHE A 133 2.26 -3.11 4.01
CA PHE A 133 1.01 -2.48 3.62
C PHE A 133 0.01 -2.50 4.78
N GLY A 134 -0.18 -3.65 5.41
CA GLY A 134 -1.09 -3.78 6.56
C GLY A 134 -0.69 -2.88 7.72
N VAL A 135 0.59 -2.89 8.12
CA VAL A 135 1.13 -1.99 9.15
C VAL A 135 0.92 -0.52 8.77
N GLY A 136 1.23 -0.17 7.52
CA GLY A 136 1.05 1.18 7.01
C GLY A 136 -0.40 1.66 7.06
N ARG A 137 -1.37 0.78 6.76
CA ARG A 137 -2.81 1.10 6.88
C ARG A 137 -3.23 1.33 8.32
N VAL A 138 -2.78 0.51 9.27
CA VAL A 138 -3.05 0.71 10.71
C VAL A 138 -2.53 2.07 11.17
N LEU A 139 -1.27 2.39 10.85
CA LEU A 139 -0.65 3.68 11.19
C LEU A 139 -1.37 4.86 10.52
N PHE A 140 -1.74 4.71 9.25
CA PHE A 140 -2.46 5.74 8.50
C PHE A 140 -3.83 6.05 9.12
N PHE A 141 -4.60 5.03 9.48
CA PHE A 141 -5.90 5.19 10.12
C PHE A 141 -5.78 5.79 11.53
N ALA A 142 -4.81 5.35 12.33
CA ALA A 142 -4.56 5.88 13.67
C ALA A 142 -4.15 7.37 13.62
N GLY A 143 -3.29 7.74 12.67
CA GLY A 143 -2.81 9.11 12.52
C GLY A 143 -3.76 10.06 11.81
N TYR A 144 -4.84 9.58 11.18
CA TYR A 144 -5.65 10.39 10.25
C TYR A 144 -6.30 11.61 10.90
N LYS A 145 -6.86 11.45 12.11
CA LYS A 145 -7.53 12.54 12.85
C LYS A 145 -6.55 13.58 13.42
N GLN A 146 -5.26 13.24 13.53
CA GLN A 146 -4.23 14.09 14.13
C GLN A 146 -3.53 15.00 13.10
N GLY A 147 -3.89 14.87 11.82
CA GLY A 147 -3.43 15.75 10.74
C GLY A 147 -2.50 15.07 9.73
N ALA A 148 -1.92 15.89 8.84
CA ALA A 148 -1.10 15.38 7.74
C ALA A 148 0.24 14.74 8.18
N PRO A 149 1.00 15.30 9.15
CA PRO A 149 2.27 14.70 9.56
C PRO A 149 2.12 13.33 10.23
N SER A 150 1.10 13.16 11.08
CA SER A 150 0.84 11.92 11.83
C SER A 150 0.48 10.75 10.93
N ARG A 151 -0.27 11.00 9.84
CA ARG A 151 -0.62 9.95 8.86
C ARG A 151 0.46 9.72 7.80
N ALA A 152 1.46 10.60 7.69
CA ALA A 152 2.43 10.57 6.59
C ALA A 152 3.22 9.26 6.55
N ILE A 153 3.70 8.76 7.70
CA ILE A 153 4.48 7.52 7.78
C ILE A 153 3.66 6.31 7.31
N GLY A 154 2.41 6.20 7.75
CA GLY A 154 1.53 5.10 7.31
C GLY A 154 1.20 5.16 5.82
N PHE A 155 1.02 6.37 5.28
CA PHE A 155 0.85 6.56 3.83
C PHE A 155 2.11 6.16 3.05
N THR A 156 3.27 6.68 3.44
CA THR A 156 4.53 6.49 2.72
C THR A 156 5.01 5.05 2.80
N LEU A 157 4.78 4.34 3.91
CA LEU A 157 5.10 2.91 4.01
C LEU A 157 4.34 2.07 2.97
N CYS A 158 3.05 2.35 2.73
CA CYS A 158 2.31 1.67 1.67
C CYS A 158 2.75 2.14 0.27
N PHE A 159 2.74 3.46 0.07
CA PHE A 159 2.92 4.04 -1.25
C PHE A 159 4.34 3.88 -1.78
N TYR A 160 5.37 4.19 -0.98
CA TYR A 160 6.76 4.09 -1.46
C TYR A 160 7.23 2.66 -1.61
N THR A 161 6.79 1.72 -0.77
CA THR A 161 7.09 0.30 -0.98
C THR A 161 6.53 -0.16 -2.33
N THR A 162 5.28 0.17 -2.61
CA THR A 162 4.62 -0.17 -3.88
C THR A 162 5.26 0.54 -5.08
N ALA A 163 5.52 1.85 -4.97
CA ALA A 163 6.08 2.65 -6.04
C ALA A 163 7.52 2.22 -6.38
N LEU A 164 8.34 1.89 -5.39
CA LEU A 164 9.68 1.36 -5.63
C LEU A 164 9.62 -0.01 -6.29
N MET A 165 8.69 -0.89 -5.89
CA MET A 165 8.51 -2.18 -6.58
C MET A 165 8.21 -1.99 -8.07
N ILE A 166 7.29 -1.08 -8.41
CA ILE A 166 6.95 -0.75 -9.80
C ILE A 166 8.16 -0.15 -10.53
N PHE A 167 8.85 0.82 -9.90
CA PHE A 167 10.01 1.49 -10.48
C PHE A 167 11.14 0.51 -10.82
N PHE A 168 11.52 -0.35 -9.87
CA PHE A 168 12.55 -1.36 -10.12
C PHE A 168 12.09 -2.38 -11.15
N THR A 169 10.81 -2.77 -11.15
CA THR A 169 10.25 -3.65 -12.19
C THR A 169 10.38 -3.05 -13.59
N ALA A 170 10.02 -1.78 -13.75
CA ALA A 170 10.18 -1.06 -15.02
C ALA A 170 11.65 -0.97 -15.44
N GLY A 171 12.55 -0.59 -14.53
CA GLY A 171 13.98 -0.48 -14.81
C GLY A 171 14.62 -1.82 -15.19
N TYR A 172 14.29 -2.90 -14.48
CA TYR A 172 14.77 -4.24 -14.78
C TYR A 172 14.26 -4.74 -16.14
N SER A 173 12.99 -4.49 -16.45
CA SER A 173 12.39 -4.88 -17.74
C SER A 173 13.03 -4.13 -18.90
N ALA A 174 13.27 -2.81 -18.75
CA ALA A 174 13.96 -2.01 -19.75
C ALA A 174 15.42 -2.49 -19.96
N TRP A 175 16.13 -2.80 -18.88
CA TRP A 175 17.48 -3.35 -18.95
C TRP A 175 17.53 -4.67 -19.75
N GLN A 176 16.62 -5.60 -19.50
CA GLN A 176 16.53 -6.87 -20.24
C GLN A 176 16.23 -6.70 -21.74
N MET A 177 15.61 -5.60 -22.15
CA MET A 177 15.33 -5.34 -23.57
C MET A 177 16.51 -4.70 -24.30
N LEU A 178 17.39 -4.01 -23.57
CA LEU A 178 18.49 -3.23 -24.13
C LEU A 178 19.84 -3.97 -24.11
N CYS A 179 19.98 -5.00 -23.28
CA CYS A 179 21.21 -5.75 -23.05
C CYS A 179 20.95 -7.24 -23.21
#